data_AF-A0A0D1XLE9-F1
#
_entry.id   AF-A0A0D1XLE9-F1
#
_cell.length_a   1.000
_cell.length_b   1.000
_cell.length_c   1.000
_cell.angle_alpha   90.00
_cell.angle_beta   90.00
_cell.angle_gamma   90.00
#
_symmetry.space_group_name_H-M   'P 1'
#
loop_
_entity.id
_entity.type
_entity.pdbx_description
1 polymer ?
#
loop_
_entity_poly.entity_id
_entity_poly.type
_entity_poly.pdbx_seq_one_letter_code
_entity_poly.pdbx_strand_id
1 'polypeptide(L)'
;MSSDQTINLPQLLVLTVIGFLAIRWLFSTRTPNAAAQGRNASSANRVNPAHVEQILQMFPQLDRRTVMWELQRNGGSVAMVTEKILTGRALEIPPPSFQPPMPATPPSAAARPAPSQPKSTHPDLITKYNLASRLNESPNTSENKGKQVAWSSNKEERQSLLQKRREEMILAARRKLEERDRAAAAAAAASAGKS
;
A
#
# COMPACT_ATOMS: atom_id res chain seq x y z
N MET A 1 -16.63 54.58 28.87
CA MET A 1 -17.93 53.87 28.90
C MET A 1 -17.63 52.39 28.78
N SER A 2 -17.55 51.73 29.93
CA SER A 2 -17.12 50.34 30.07
C SER A 2 -18.29 49.41 29.75
N SER A 3 -18.11 48.55 28.75
CA SER A 3 -19.03 47.45 28.50
C SER A 3 -18.75 46.38 29.57
N ASP A 4 -19.60 46.32 30.59
CA ASP A 4 -19.70 45.16 31.48
C ASP A 4 -20.25 43.99 30.65
N GLN A 5 -19.38 43.39 29.84
CA GLN A 5 -19.68 42.20 29.07
C GLN A 5 -19.72 41.04 30.06
N THR A 6 -20.94 40.67 30.46
CA THR A 6 -21.24 39.42 31.14
C THR A 6 -20.93 38.27 30.19
N ILE A 7 -19.63 37.93 30.08
CA ILE A 7 -19.15 36.81 29.29
C ILE A 7 -19.69 35.55 29.96
N ASN A 8 -20.81 35.07 29.44
CA ASN A 8 -21.46 33.87 29.93
C ASN A 8 -20.49 32.69 29.76
N LEU A 9 -20.29 31.93 30.85
CA LEU A 9 -19.50 30.70 30.85
C LEU A 9 -19.78 29.78 29.65
N PRO A 10 -21.04 29.56 29.18
CA PRO A 10 -21.30 28.79 27.97
C PRO A 10 -20.73 29.43 26.69
N GLN A 11 -20.71 30.76 26.60
CA GLN A 11 -20.19 31.49 25.45
C GLN A 11 -18.67 31.39 25.36
N LEU A 12 -17.97 31.39 26.50
CA LEU A 12 -16.54 31.11 26.59
C LEU A 12 -16.21 29.68 26.14
N LEU A 13 -17.05 28.70 26.47
CA LEU A 13 -16.91 27.31 26.04
C LEU A 13 -17.08 27.17 24.52
N VAL A 14 -18.06 27.84 23.93
CA VAL A 14 -18.24 27.86 22.47
C VAL A 14 -17.04 28.51 21.77
N LEU A 15 -16.55 29.65 22.27
CA LEU A 15 -15.43 30.39 21.68
C LEU A 15 -14.11 29.59 21.77
N THR A 16 -13.90 28.87 22.88
CA THR A 16 -12.75 27.95 23.05
C THR A 16 -12.82 26.74 22.12
N VAL A 17 -14.00 26.14 21.91
CA VAL A 17 -14.17 25.02 20.97
C VAL A 17 -13.96 25.47 19.51
N ILE A 18 -14.52 26.61 19.11
CA ILE A 18 -14.34 27.16 17.76
C ILE A 18 -12.88 27.57 17.54
N GLY A 19 -12.27 28.24 18.53
CA GLY A 19 -10.85 28.59 18.49
C GLY A 19 -9.96 27.35 18.41
N PHE A 20 -10.24 26.31 19.20
CA PHE A 20 -9.55 25.03 19.14
C PHE A 20 -9.73 24.36 17.78
N LEU A 21 -10.93 24.38 17.19
CA LEU A 21 -11.16 23.81 15.85
C LEU A 21 -10.44 24.60 14.76
N ALA A 22 -10.43 25.93 14.84
CA ALA A 22 -9.73 26.81 13.90
C ALA A 22 -8.22 26.62 13.99
N ILE A 23 -7.65 26.58 15.21
CA ILE A 23 -6.24 26.25 15.45
C ILE A 23 -5.98 24.81 14.98
N ARG A 24 -6.80 23.84 15.38
CA ARG A 24 -6.67 22.45 14.93
C ARG A 24 -6.70 22.37 13.41
N TRP A 25 -7.50 23.17 12.71
CA TRP A 25 -7.60 23.14 11.24
C TRP A 25 -6.45 23.89 10.56
N LEU A 26 -6.07 25.08 11.05
CA LEU A 26 -4.92 25.86 10.59
C LEU A 26 -3.58 25.16 10.84
N PHE A 27 -3.48 24.37 11.92
CA PHE A 27 -2.31 23.58 12.26
C PHE A 27 -2.41 22.13 11.74
N SER A 28 -3.58 21.54 11.48
CA SER A 28 -3.72 20.22 10.82
C SER A 28 -3.50 20.27 9.31
N THR A 29 -3.53 21.45 8.69
CA THR A 29 -2.98 21.64 7.34
C THR A 29 -1.45 21.73 7.36
N ARG A 30 -0.84 21.83 8.55
CA ARG A 30 0.61 21.82 8.80
C ARG A 30 1.07 20.70 9.74
N THR A 31 0.27 19.65 9.93
CA THR A 31 0.77 18.40 10.49
C THR A 31 1.24 17.54 9.33
N PRO A 32 2.55 17.37 9.10
CA PRO A 32 2.97 16.17 8.41
C PRO A 32 2.56 15.03 9.35
N ASN A 33 1.55 14.27 8.95
CA ASN A 33 1.25 12.97 9.54
C ASN A 33 2.44 12.03 9.22
N ALA A 34 3.55 12.24 9.92
CA ALA A 34 4.80 11.52 9.79
C ALA A 34 4.79 10.20 10.59
N ALA A 35 3.61 9.62 10.84
CA ALA A 35 3.47 8.34 11.55
C ALA A 35 2.73 7.26 10.73
N ALA A 36 2.26 7.57 9.51
CA ALA A 36 1.61 6.57 8.64
C ALA A 36 2.19 6.51 7.21
N GLN A 37 3.22 7.30 6.90
CA GLN A 37 3.85 7.38 5.57
C GLN A 37 5.24 6.70 5.53
N GLY A 38 5.52 5.73 6.41
CA GLY A 38 6.86 5.11 6.50
C GLY A 38 7.12 3.92 5.57
N ARG A 39 6.17 3.50 4.72
CA ARG A 39 6.32 2.28 3.89
C ARG A 39 6.00 2.42 2.40
N ASN A 40 5.46 3.56 1.94
CA ASN A 40 5.04 3.74 0.54
C ASN A 40 5.49 5.06 -0.13
N ALA A 41 6.29 5.91 0.53
CA ALA A 41 6.93 7.02 -0.16
C ALA A 41 7.97 6.52 -1.19
N SER A 42 8.58 5.37 -0.94
CA SER A 42 9.49 4.70 -1.88
C SER A 42 8.74 4.09 -3.08
N SER A 43 7.44 3.78 -2.96
CA SER A 43 6.64 3.21 -4.05
C SER A 43 5.92 4.28 -4.88
N ALA A 44 5.64 5.46 -4.32
CA ALA A 44 5.13 6.60 -5.07
C ALA A 44 6.12 7.12 -6.13
N ASN A 45 7.41 6.81 -5.96
CA ASN A 45 8.47 7.10 -6.94
C ASN A 45 8.85 5.89 -7.81
N ARG A 46 8.22 4.71 -7.61
CA ARG A 46 8.47 3.55 -8.48
C ARG A 46 7.52 3.60 -9.65
N VAL A 47 8.07 3.93 -10.81
CA VAL A 47 7.41 3.75 -12.10
C VAL A 47 7.07 2.27 -12.27
N ASN A 48 5.78 1.95 -12.39
CA ASN A 48 5.34 0.60 -12.66
C ASN A 48 5.73 0.23 -14.11
N PRO A 49 6.47 -0.86 -14.34
CA PRO A 49 6.91 -1.25 -15.68
C PRO A 49 5.75 -1.51 -16.66
N ALA A 50 4.57 -1.92 -16.18
CA ALA A 50 3.40 -2.15 -17.03
C ALA A 50 2.90 -0.87 -17.71
N HIS A 51 2.98 0.27 -17.01
CA HIS A 51 2.58 1.58 -17.57
C HIS A 51 3.53 2.04 -18.66
N VAL A 52 4.82 1.72 -18.53
CA VAL A 52 5.83 2.00 -19.56
C VAL A 52 5.53 1.20 -20.82
N GLU A 53 5.23 -0.10 -20.67
CA GLU A 53 4.94 -0.98 -21.80
C GLU A 53 3.69 -0.55 -22.58
N GLN A 54 2.64 -0.15 -21.86
CA GLN A 54 1.41 0.35 -22.47
C GLN A 54 1.65 1.61 -23.32
N ILE A 55 2.48 2.54 -22.84
CA ILE A 55 2.83 3.75 -23.59
C ILE A 55 3.68 3.41 -24.81
N LEU A 56 4.65 2.50 -24.67
CA LEU A 56 5.48 2.05 -25.79
C LEU A 56 4.67 1.33 -26.88
N GLN A 57 3.62 0.60 -26.50
CA GLN A 57 2.72 -0.05 -27.45
C GLN A 57 1.90 0.96 -28.28
N MET A 58 1.53 2.10 -27.70
CA MET A 58 0.82 3.17 -28.42
C MET A 58 1.78 4.11 -29.17
N PHE A 59 3.00 4.29 -28.65
CA PHE A 59 4.00 5.22 -29.18
C PHE A 59 5.38 4.53 -29.29
N PRO A 60 5.57 3.65 -30.28
CA PRO A 60 6.80 2.86 -30.42
C PRO A 60 8.03 3.72 -30.75
N GLN A 61 7.84 4.96 -31.22
CA GLN A 61 8.93 5.92 -31.47
C GLN A 61 9.51 6.57 -30.20
N LEU A 62 8.92 6.33 -29.02
CA LEU A 62 9.39 6.94 -27.77
C LEU A 62 10.44 6.09 -27.07
N ASP A 63 11.48 6.74 -26.55
CA ASP A 63 12.48 6.07 -25.73
C ASP A 63 11.89 5.67 -24.36
N ARG A 64 12.12 4.41 -23.97
CA ARG A 64 11.69 3.84 -22.69
C ARG A 64 12.17 4.69 -21.52
N ARG A 65 13.39 5.21 -21.57
CA ARG A 65 13.97 6.02 -20.48
C ARG A 65 13.22 7.34 -20.30
N THR A 66 12.86 7.98 -21.40
CA THR A 66 12.09 9.22 -21.43
C THR A 66 10.67 9.00 -20.89
N VAL A 67 10.03 7.89 -21.27
CA VAL A 67 8.71 7.51 -20.74
C VAL A 67 8.76 7.25 -19.23
N MET A 68 9.81 6.56 -18.76
CA MET A 68 9.99 6.32 -17.32
C MET A 68 10.18 7.63 -16.54
N TRP A 69 11.00 8.55 -17.04
CA TRP A 69 11.19 9.87 -16.43
C TRP A 69 9.88 10.65 -16.32
N GLU A 70 9.08 10.61 -17.38
CA GLU A 70 7.80 11.31 -17.45
C GLU A 70 6.73 10.65 -16.59
N LEU A 71 6.70 9.32 -16.51
CA LEU A 71 5.86 8.63 -15.53
C LEU A 71 6.28 8.99 -14.10
N GLN A 72 7.57 9.11 -13.82
CA GLN A 72 8.04 9.48 -12.49
C GLN A 72 7.58 10.89 -12.11
N ARG A 73 7.68 11.87 -13.01
CA ARG A 73 7.28 13.26 -12.74
C ARG A 73 5.75 13.43 -12.66
N ASN A 74 5.01 12.66 -13.46
CA ASN A 74 3.55 12.75 -13.55
C ASN A 74 2.84 11.73 -12.63
N GLY A 75 3.52 11.26 -11.57
CA GLY A 75 2.93 10.40 -10.53
C GLY A 75 2.50 9.01 -10.99
N GLY A 76 3.11 8.48 -12.06
CA GLY A 76 2.81 7.17 -12.63
C GLY A 76 1.55 7.12 -13.51
N SER A 77 0.96 8.27 -13.86
CA SER A 77 -0.27 8.32 -14.65
C SER A 77 0.01 8.18 -16.15
N VAL A 78 -0.45 7.06 -16.73
CA VAL A 78 -0.40 6.83 -18.20
C VAL A 78 -1.25 7.84 -18.95
N ALA A 79 -2.45 8.13 -18.47
CA ALA A 79 -3.38 9.05 -19.14
C ALA A 79 -2.75 10.44 -19.29
N MET A 80 -2.16 10.98 -18.22
CA MET A 80 -1.50 12.29 -18.27
C MET A 80 -0.35 12.33 -19.27
N VAL A 81 0.44 11.25 -19.36
CA VAL A 81 1.55 11.16 -20.30
C VAL A 81 1.04 11.04 -21.74
N THR A 82 0.04 10.19 -22.00
CA THR A 82 -0.61 10.03 -23.30
C THR A 82 -1.22 11.34 -23.80
N GLU A 83 -2.03 12.03 -22.98
CA GLU A 83 -2.63 13.32 -23.35
C GLU A 83 -1.57 14.37 -23.69
N LYS A 84 -0.45 14.38 -22.97
CA LYS A 84 0.66 15.30 -23.22
C LYS A 84 1.39 15.00 -24.54
N ILE A 85 1.51 13.73 -24.88
CA ILE A 85 2.09 13.28 -26.17
C ILE A 85 1.15 13.65 -27.31
N LEU A 86 -0.16 13.41 -27.16
CA LEU A 86 -1.18 13.72 -28.16
C LEU A 86 -1.34 15.22 -28.41
N THR A 87 -1.15 16.05 -27.39
CA THR A 87 -1.13 17.53 -27.52
C THR A 87 0.14 18.08 -28.18
N GLY A 88 1.02 17.20 -28.68
CA GLY A 88 2.23 17.59 -29.43
C GLY A 88 3.38 18.08 -28.55
N ARG A 89 3.27 17.94 -27.22
CA ARG A 89 4.35 18.32 -26.30
C ARG A 89 5.31 17.14 -26.17
N ALA A 90 6.44 17.24 -26.87
CA ALA A 90 7.52 16.27 -26.76
C ALA A 90 7.91 16.05 -25.28
N LEU A 91 8.12 14.80 -24.92
CA LEU A 91 8.54 14.41 -23.57
C LEU A 91 9.90 15.04 -23.25
N GLU A 92 10.08 15.54 -22.04
CA GLU A 92 11.35 16.16 -21.65
C GLU A 92 12.47 15.14 -21.66
N ILE A 93 13.60 15.53 -22.25
CA ILE A 93 14.81 14.70 -22.30
C ILE A 93 15.27 14.47 -20.86
N PRO A 94 15.33 13.22 -20.39
CA PRO A 94 15.71 12.93 -19.02
C PRO A 94 17.15 13.38 -18.76
N PRO A 95 17.45 13.96 -17.59
CA PRO A 95 18.82 14.32 -17.23
C PRO A 95 19.72 13.07 -17.23
N PRO A 96 21.01 13.20 -17.55
CA PRO A 96 21.95 12.07 -17.61
C PRO A 96 22.13 11.36 -16.26
N SER A 97 21.73 11.98 -15.15
CA SER A 97 21.69 11.39 -13.81
C SER A 97 20.51 10.42 -13.58
N PHE A 98 19.52 10.39 -14.47
CA PHE A 98 18.40 9.45 -14.37
C PHE A 98 18.85 8.05 -14.80
N GLN A 99 19.17 7.21 -13.82
CA GLN A 99 19.43 5.79 -14.01
C GLN A 99 18.14 5.00 -13.73
N PRO A 100 17.44 4.50 -14.76
CA PRO A 100 16.30 3.62 -14.55
C PRO A 100 16.77 2.36 -13.80
N PRO A 101 16.01 1.87 -12.80
CA PRO A 101 16.35 0.61 -12.13
C PRO A 101 16.33 -0.50 -13.19
N MET A 102 17.51 -1.04 -13.49
CA MET A 102 17.62 -2.18 -14.40
C MET A 102 16.77 -3.32 -13.85
N PRO A 103 16.01 -4.04 -14.70
CA PRO A 103 15.32 -5.24 -14.25
C PRO A 103 16.38 -6.17 -13.68
N ALA A 104 16.27 -6.44 -12.37
CA ALA A 104 17.12 -7.43 -11.74
C ALA A 104 16.91 -8.73 -12.51
N THR A 105 17.94 -9.17 -13.24
CA THR A 105 18.03 -10.55 -13.71
C THR A 105 17.69 -11.45 -12.52
N PRO A 106 16.71 -12.35 -12.62
CA PRO A 106 16.41 -13.24 -11.51
C PRO A 106 17.72 -13.96 -11.14
N PRO A 107 18.15 -13.94 -9.87
CA PRO A 107 19.28 -14.76 -9.48
C PRO A 107 18.92 -16.20 -9.85
N SER A 108 19.77 -16.82 -10.68
CA SER A 108 19.75 -18.25 -10.92
C SER A 108 19.53 -18.95 -9.58
N ALA A 109 18.56 -19.88 -9.56
CA ALA A 109 18.09 -20.56 -8.37
C ALA A 109 19.20 -21.43 -7.76
N ALA A 110 20.15 -20.81 -7.08
CA ALA A 110 20.93 -21.47 -6.05
C ALA A 110 20.04 -21.50 -4.81
N ALA A 111 19.64 -22.71 -4.41
CA ALA A 111 18.88 -22.98 -3.20
C ALA A 111 19.61 -22.41 -1.98
N ARG A 112 19.29 -21.17 -1.61
CA ARG A 112 19.68 -20.60 -0.32
C ARG A 112 18.70 -21.12 0.74
N PRO A 113 19.18 -21.64 1.88
CA PRO A 113 18.30 -22.00 2.98
C PRO A 113 17.52 -20.75 3.41
N ALA A 114 16.20 -20.92 3.56
CA ALA A 114 15.33 -19.85 4.01
C ALA A 114 15.83 -19.31 5.36
N PRO A 115 16.03 -17.98 5.52
CA PRO A 115 16.31 -17.44 6.84
C PRO A 115 15.10 -17.73 7.72
N SER A 116 15.30 -18.51 8.77
CA SER A 116 14.37 -18.67 9.87
C SER A 116 13.97 -17.27 10.34
N GLN A 117 12.74 -16.87 10.05
CA GLN A 117 12.23 -15.57 10.45
C GLN A 117 12.38 -15.47 11.97
N PRO A 118 13.13 -14.48 12.52
CA PRO A 118 13.11 -14.25 13.95
C PRO A 118 11.66 -13.99 14.35
N LYS A 119 11.19 -14.66 15.40
CA LYS A 119 9.86 -14.46 16.01
C LYS A 119 9.64 -12.96 16.13
N SER A 120 8.67 -12.43 15.38
CA SER A 120 8.41 -11.00 15.36
C SER A 120 8.00 -10.54 16.75
N THR A 121 8.74 -9.61 17.35
CA THR A 121 8.41 -8.92 18.62
C THR A 121 7.13 -8.07 18.50
N HIS A 122 6.50 -8.03 17.33
CA HIS A 122 5.27 -7.30 17.09
C HIS A 122 4.06 -8.18 17.42
N PRO A 123 2.96 -7.60 17.96
CA PRO A 123 1.73 -8.34 18.20
C PRO A 123 1.21 -8.96 16.90
N ASP A 124 0.70 -10.18 17.00
CA ASP A 124 0.20 -10.95 15.86
C ASP A 124 -0.78 -10.15 15.00
N LEU A 125 -0.72 -10.34 13.69
CA LEU A 125 -1.64 -9.65 12.77
C LEU A 125 -3.10 -10.00 13.06
N ILE A 126 -3.36 -11.22 13.57
CA ILE A 126 -4.69 -11.67 13.98
C ILE A 126 -5.24 -10.82 15.13
N THR A 127 -4.43 -10.52 16.14
CA THR A 127 -4.84 -9.69 17.29
C THR A 127 -4.96 -8.23 16.90
N LYS A 128 -4.00 -7.72 16.11
CA LYS A 128 -4.01 -6.33 15.62
C LYS A 128 -5.27 -5.98 14.81
N TYR A 129 -5.80 -6.94 14.06
CA TYR A 129 -6.99 -6.77 13.23
C TYR A 129 -8.24 -7.44 13.82
N ASN A 130 -8.21 -7.92 15.07
CA ASN A 130 -9.33 -8.60 15.73
C ASN A 130 -9.95 -9.76 14.90
N LEU A 131 -9.11 -10.54 14.21
CA LEU A 131 -9.53 -11.62 13.31
C LEU A 131 -9.77 -12.97 14.01
N ALA A 132 -9.67 -13.03 15.34
CA ALA A 132 -9.79 -14.26 16.11
C ALA A 132 -11.14 -14.97 15.90
N SER A 133 -12.25 -14.22 15.86
CA SER A 133 -13.59 -14.80 15.67
C SER A 133 -13.77 -15.42 14.28
N ARG A 134 -13.13 -14.85 13.25
CA ARG A 134 -13.15 -15.34 11.86
C ARG A 134 -12.27 -16.57 11.64
N LEU A 135 -11.35 -16.85 12.56
CA LEU A 135 -10.49 -18.03 12.51
C LEU A 135 -11.24 -19.30 12.94
N ASN A 136 -12.12 -19.17 13.94
CA ASN A 136 -12.95 -20.27 14.45
C ASN A 136 -14.13 -20.61 13.52
N GLU A 137 -14.51 -19.68 12.64
CA GLU A 137 -15.52 -19.89 11.61
C GLU A 137 -14.88 -20.61 10.40
N SER A 138 -14.90 -21.94 10.39
CA SER A 138 -14.57 -22.75 9.20
C SER A 138 -15.60 -22.52 8.08
N PRO A 139 -15.19 -22.68 6.80
CA PRO A 139 -15.57 -21.78 5.73
C PRO A 139 -16.94 -22.11 5.14
N ASN A 140 -17.93 -21.26 5.39
CA ASN A 140 -18.94 -21.03 4.36
C ASN A 140 -18.34 -20.09 3.32
N THR A 141 -17.82 -20.73 2.27
CA THR A 141 -17.69 -20.26 0.90
C THR A 141 -17.99 -18.77 0.70
N SER A 142 -16.95 -17.94 0.76
CA SER A 142 -16.94 -16.68 0.00
C SER A 142 -16.78 -17.05 -1.47
N GLU A 143 -17.92 -17.41 -2.07
CA GLU A 143 -18.11 -17.72 -3.48
C GLU A 143 -17.95 -16.43 -4.30
N ASN A 144 -16.72 -15.91 -4.38
CA ASN A 144 -16.43 -14.80 -5.28
C ASN A 144 -14.98 -14.83 -5.78
N LYS A 145 -14.46 -16.03 -6.00
CA LYS A 145 -13.09 -16.26 -6.46
C LYS A 145 -12.85 -15.95 -7.95
N GLY A 146 -13.84 -15.39 -8.65
CA GLY A 146 -13.79 -15.20 -10.11
C GLY A 146 -14.09 -13.80 -10.63
N LYS A 147 -14.72 -12.92 -9.83
CA LYS A 147 -14.98 -11.55 -10.28
C LYS A 147 -13.77 -10.70 -9.94
N GLN A 148 -12.89 -10.55 -10.93
CA GLN A 148 -11.89 -9.49 -11.04
C GLN A 148 -12.41 -8.20 -10.39
N VAL A 149 -12.00 -7.98 -9.14
CA VAL A 149 -12.50 -6.89 -8.31
C VAL A 149 -11.92 -5.62 -8.88
N ALA A 150 -12.70 -4.99 -9.75
CA ALA A 150 -12.44 -3.66 -10.25
C ALA A 150 -12.31 -2.72 -9.05
N TRP A 151 -11.28 -1.90 -9.08
CA TRP A 151 -11.06 -0.85 -8.10
C TRP A 151 -12.27 0.09 -8.12
N SER A 152 -13.15 0.02 -7.10
CA SER A 152 -14.39 0.81 -7.06
C SER A 152 -14.06 2.30 -7.09
N SER A 153 -14.87 3.12 -7.77
CA SER A 153 -14.68 4.58 -7.84
C SER A 153 -14.95 5.24 -6.48
N ASN A 154 -15.88 4.68 -5.69
CA ASN A 154 -16.22 5.13 -4.35
C ASN A 154 -15.12 4.79 -3.33
N LYS A 155 -14.74 5.79 -2.53
CA LYS A 155 -13.65 5.72 -1.54
C LYS A 155 -13.96 4.72 -0.43
N GLU A 156 -15.18 4.74 0.08
CA GLU A 156 -15.65 3.91 1.19
C GLU A 156 -15.67 2.43 0.78
N GLU A 157 -16.26 2.14 -0.39
CA GLU A 157 -16.28 0.79 -0.97
C GLU A 157 -14.85 0.25 -1.17
N ARG A 158 -13.94 1.10 -1.68
CA ARG A 158 -12.55 0.72 -1.94
C ARG A 158 -11.82 0.41 -0.64
N GLN A 159 -12.02 1.21 0.39
CA GLN A 159 -11.44 0.95 1.70
C GLN A 159 -11.94 -0.37 2.27
N SER A 160 -13.24 -0.64 2.17
CA SER A 160 -13.82 -1.91 2.62
C SER A 160 -13.28 -3.13 1.85
N LEU A 161 -13.09 -3.01 0.54
CA LEU A 161 -12.53 -4.07 -0.30
C LEU A 161 -11.05 -4.35 0.04
N LEU A 162 -10.26 -3.31 0.28
CA LEU A 162 -8.85 -3.45 0.67
C LEU A 162 -8.71 -4.05 2.07
N GLN A 163 -9.59 -3.70 3.00
CA GLN A 163 -9.67 -4.32 4.31
C GLN A 163 -9.96 -5.81 4.18
N LYS A 164 -11.03 -6.19 3.45
CA LYS A 164 -11.38 -7.59 3.19
C LYS A 164 -10.23 -8.39 2.60
N ARG A 165 -9.57 -7.88 1.54
CA ARG A 165 -8.39 -8.55 0.94
C ARG A 165 -7.24 -8.74 1.92
N ARG A 166 -6.99 -7.75 2.79
CA ARG A 166 -5.95 -7.86 3.82
C ARG A 166 -6.31 -8.93 4.84
N GLU A 167 -7.55 -8.96 5.29
CA GLU A 167 -8.04 -9.95 6.26
C GLU A 167 -7.97 -11.38 5.69
N GLU A 168 -8.43 -11.58 4.45
CA GLU A 168 -8.33 -12.84 3.74
C GLU A 168 -6.88 -13.31 3.60
N MET A 169 -5.97 -12.40 3.24
CA MET A 169 -4.54 -12.70 3.13
C MET A 169 -3.94 -13.14 4.47
N ILE A 170 -4.30 -12.47 5.57
CA ILE A 170 -3.80 -12.80 6.91
C ILE A 170 -4.26 -14.20 7.31
N LEU A 171 -5.54 -14.54 7.07
CA LEU A 171 -6.08 -15.86 7.37
C LEU A 171 -5.43 -16.95 6.50
N ALA A 172 -5.27 -16.71 5.20
CA ALA A 172 -4.63 -17.65 4.29
C ALA A 172 -3.15 -17.88 4.65
N ALA A 173 -2.43 -16.82 5.03
CA ALA A 173 -1.05 -16.92 5.48
C ALA A 173 -0.93 -17.75 6.77
N ARG A 174 -1.85 -17.55 7.73
CA ARG A 174 -1.88 -18.33 8.97
C ARG A 174 -2.09 -19.82 8.70
N ARG A 175 -3.08 -20.17 7.87
CA ARG A 175 -3.35 -21.57 7.48
C ARG A 175 -2.15 -22.22 6.81
N LYS A 176 -1.53 -21.51 5.86
CA LYS A 176 -0.33 -22.00 5.16
C LYS A 176 0.85 -22.24 6.11
N LEU A 177 1.00 -21.41 7.14
CA LEU A 177 2.02 -21.58 8.17
C LEU A 177 1.74 -22.81 9.04
N GLU A 178 0.49 -23.00 9.48
CA GLU A 178 0.09 -24.16 10.28
C GLU A 178 0.29 -25.49 9.52
N GLU A 179 -0.02 -25.53 8.22
CA GLU A 179 0.27 -26.67 7.35
C GLU A 179 1.77 -26.95 7.21
N ARG A 180 2.58 -25.90 7.08
CA ARG A 180 4.05 -26.00 6.97
C ARG A 180 4.67 -26.49 8.28
N ASP A 181 4.22 -25.99 9.43
CA ASP A 181 4.69 -26.42 10.74
C ASP A 181 4.34 -27.89 11.00
N ARG A 182 3.11 -28.31 10.65
CA ARG A 182 2.70 -29.71 10.76
C ARG A 182 3.51 -30.63 9.85
N ALA A 183 3.80 -30.20 8.62
CA ALA A 183 4.64 -30.95 7.69
C ALA A 183 6.11 -31.02 8.15
N ALA A 184 6.65 -29.93 8.70
CA ALA A 184 8.00 -29.89 9.25
C ALA A 184 8.14 -30.79 10.49
N ALA A 185 7.14 -30.78 11.39
CA ALA A 185 7.11 -31.69 12.53
C ALA A 185 7.03 -33.17 12.12
N ALA A 186 6.23 -33.50 11.10
CA ALA A 186 6.15 -34.85 10.55
C ALA A 186 7.46 -35.29 9.88
N ALA A 187 8.13 -34.40 9.14
CA ALA A 187 9.43 -34.67 8.52
C ALA A 187 10.54 -34.86 9.57
N ALA A 188 10.54 -34.06 10.63
CA ALA A 188 11.47 -34.22 11.75
C ALA A 188 11.28 -35.58 12.47
N ALA A 189 10.03 -35.99 12.71
CA ALA A 189 9.72 -37.28 13.31
C ALA A 189 10.13 -38.48 12.43
N ALA A 190 9.98 -38.38 11.11
CA ALA A 190 10.38 -39.44 10.18
C ALA A 190 11.92 -39.59 10.09
N SER A 191 12.68 -38.51 10.27
CA SER A 191 14.15 -38.56 10.28
C SER A 191 14.73 -39.16 11.57
N ALA A 192 14.04 -39.04 12.70
CA ALA A 192 14.48 -39.56 13.99
C ALA A 192 14.26 -41.09 14.17
N GLY A 193 13.41 -41.71 13.34
CA GLY A 193 13.14 -43.16 13.39
C GLY A 193 14.02 -44.01 12.46
N LYS A 194 15.02 -43.43 11.79
CA LYS A 194 15.91 -44.12 10.82
C LYS A 194 17.33 -44.34 11.36
N SER A 195 17.61 -43.99 12.62
CA SER A 195 18.89 -44.30 13.30
C SER A 195 18.75 -45.50 14.20
#